data_AF-A0AA43FEJ3-F1
#
_entry.id   AF-A0AA43FEJ3-F1
#
_cell.length_a   1.000
_cell.length_b   1.000
_cell.length_c   1.000
_cell.angle_alpha   90.00
_cell.angle_beta   90.00
_cell.angle_gamma   90.00
#
_symmetry.space_group_name_H-M   'P 1'
#
loop_
_entity.id
_entity.type
_entity.pdbx_description
1 polymer ?
#
loop_
_entity_poly.entity_id
_entity_poly.type
_entity_poly.pdbx_seq_one_letter_code
_entity_poly.pdbx_strand_id
1 'polypeptide(L)' 'MTPLVDGDWLEAHLDDPGLVILEVSFYEPAKASYFQGHAPGAHYVPWKEFCWHETDREFADPLAMADRLAAYG' A
#
# COMPACT_ATOMS: atom_id res chain seq x y z
N MET A 1 16.10 7.49 11.17
CA MET A 1 15.75 6.95 9.84
C MET A 1 14.92 7.99 9.11
N THR A 2 15.21 8.23 7.84
CA THR A 2 14.37 9.07 6.98
C THR A 2 13.18 8.25 6.48
N PRO A 3 11.96 8.80 6.45
CA PRO A 3 10.78 8.10 5.95
C PRO A 3 10.78 7.89 4.42
N LEU A 4 11.79 8.39 3.72
CA LEU A 4 11.98 8.27 2.29
C LEU A 4 13.20 7.40 2.00
N VAL A 5 13.02 6.46 1.08
CA VAL A 5 14.03 5.53 0.54
C VAL A 5 14.01 5.59 -0.98
N ASP A 6 15.07 5.13 -1.63
CA ASP A 6 15.15 5.00 -3.08
C ASP A 6 14.92 3.54 -3.53
N GLY A 7 15.02 3.31 -4.85
CA GLY A 7 14.81 1.99 -5.44
C GLY A 7 15.91 0.98 -5.07
N ASP A 8 17.17 1.42 -5.00
CA ASP A 8 18.31 0.56 -4.66
C ASP A 8 18.18 0.04 -3.21
N TRP A 9 17.72 0.90 -2.29
CA TRP A 9 17.40 0.48 -0.93
C TRP A 9 16.28 -0.56 -0.95
N LEU A 10 15.18 -0.31 -1.66
CA LEU A 10 14.05 -1.25 -1.68
C LEU A 10 14.46 -2.63 -2.22
N GLU A 11 15.21 -2.66 -3.33
CA GLU A 11 15.70 -3.89 -3.94
C GLU A 11 16.58 -4.71 -2.97
N ALA A 12 17.43 -4.03 -2.18
CA ALA A 12 18.30 -4.67 -1.20
C ALA A 12 17.57 -5.24 0.03
N HIS A 13 16.31 -4.85 0.28
CA HIS A 13 15.57 -5.22 1.49
C HIS A 13 14.29 -6.04 1.18
N LEU A 14 14.10 -6.50 -0.06
CA LEU A 14 12.87 -7.23 -0.47
C LEU A 14 12.58 -8.49 0.37
N ASP A 15 13.61 -9.12 0.94
CA ASP A 15 13.50 -10.33 1.75
C ASP A 15 13.45 -10.07 3.26
N ASP A 16 13.43 -8.80 3.69
CA ASP A 16 13.37 -8.45 5.10
C ASP A 16 12.02 -8.86 5.69
N PRO A 17 11.99 -9.72 6.73
CA PRO A 17 10.73 -10.29 7.25
C PRO A 17 9.80 -9.26 7.91
N GLY A 18 10.29 -8.04 8.17
CA GLY A 18 9.51 -6.94 8.73
C GLY A 18 9.12 -5.87 7.71
N LEU A 19 9.43 -6.07 6.41
CA LEU A 19 9.10 -5.12 5.36
C LEU A 19 7.83 -5.55 4.63
N VAL A 20 6.82 -4.68 4.67
CA VAL A 20 5.59 -4.81 3.87
C VAL A 20 5.56 -3.68 2.86
N ILE A 21 5.42 -4.04 1.58
CA ILE A 21 5.40 -3.08 0.48
C ILE A 21 3.95 -2.92 0.00
N LEU A 22 3.41 -1.71 0.04
CA LEU A 22 2.07 -1.41 -0.44
C LEU A 22 2.13 -0.46 -1.64
N GLU A 23 1.60 -0.87 -2.78
CA GLU A 23 1.35 0.03 -3.90
C GLU A 23 -0.05 0.63 -3.77
N VAL A 24 -0.11 1.86 -3.26
CA VAL A 24 -1.35 2.63 -3.21
C VAL A 24 -1.67 3.17 -4.60
N SER A 25 -2.65 2.56 -5.27
CA SER A 25 -2.91 2.73 -6.70
C SER A 25 -4.37 3.05 -6.99
N PHE A 26 -4.71 3.25 -8.26
CA PHE A 26 -6.03 3.70 -8.70
C PHE A 26 -7.13 2.72 -8.27
N TYR A 27 -8.26 3.21 -7.74
CA TYR A 27 -9.28 2.34 -7.14
C TYR A 27 -10.00 1.38 -8.10
N GLU A 28 -9.92 1.62 -9.42
CA GLU A 28 -10.44 0.69 -10.43
C GLU A 28 -9.30 -0.21 -10.92
N PRO A 29 -9.30 -1.53 -10.59
CA PRO A 29 -8.20 -2.43 -10.91
C PRO A 29 -7.83 -2.46 -12.40
N ALA A 30 -8.83 -2.37 -13.28
CA ALA A 30 -8.62 -2.36 -14.73
C ALA A 30 -7.80 -1.16 -15.26
N LYS A 31 -7.67 -0.09 -14.46
CA LYS A 31 -6.88 1.10 -14.79
C LYS A 31 -5.57 1.19 -13.99
N ALA A 32 -5.34 0.26 -13.06
CA ALA A 32 -4.14 0.28 -12.24
C ALA A 32 -2.94 -0.30 -13.00
N SER A 33 -1.84 0.44 -13.03
CA SER A 33 -0.58 -0.01 -13.63
C SER A 33 0.03 -1.21 -12.91
N TYR A 34 -0.30 -1.40 -11.63
CA TYR A 34 0.09 -2.57 -10.83
C TYR A 34 -0.03 -3.89 -11.60
N PHE A 35 -1.13 -4.11 -12.32
CA PHE A 35 -1.39 -5.36 -13.03
C PHE A 35 -0.61 -5.51 -14.33
N GLN A 36 0.05 -4.44 -14.80
CA GLN A 36 0.99 -4.47 -15.93
C GLN A 36 2.43 -4.70 -15.45
N GLY A 37 2.73 -4.31 -14.21
CA GLY A 37 4.00 -4.53 -13.54
C GLY A 37 4.02 -3.77 -12.21
N HIS A 38 4.61 -4.37 -11.18
CA HIS A 38 4.76 -3.81 -9.84
C HIS A 38 6.06 -4.30 -9.20
N ALA A 39 6.47 -3.66 -8.10
CA ALA A 39 7.63 -4.09 -7.33
C ALA A 39 7.41 -5.50 -6.75
N PRO A 40 8.43 -6.38 -6.72
CA PRO A 40 8.30 -7.72 -6.14
C PRO A 40 7.79 -7.67 -4.70
N GLY A 41 6.84 -8.54 -4.36
CA GLY A 41 6.26 -8.62 -3.02
C GLY A 41 5.31 -7.47 -2.65
N ALA A 42 5.12 -6.47 -3.51
CA ALA A 42 4.17 -5.41 -3.26
C ALA A 42 2.73 -5.91 -3.25
N HIS A 43 1.91 -5.35 -2.37
CA HIS A 43 0.46 -5.56 -2.37
C HIS A 43 -0.24 -4.39 -3.06
N TYR A 44 -1.18 -4.69 -3.96
CA TYR A 44 -2.06 -3.70 -4.55
C TYR A 44 -3.08 -3.20 -3.52
N VAL A 45 -3.14 -1.88 -3.37
CA VAL A 45 -4.06 -1.21 -2.46
C VAL A 45 -4.86 -0.13 -3.22
N PRO A 46 -6.18 -0.32 -3.45
CA PRO A 46 -7.00 0.69 -4.09
C PRO A 46 -7.21 1.88 -3.14
N TRP A 47 -6.69 3.06 -3.50
CA TRP A 47 -6.63 4.21 -2.59
C TRP A 47 -7.98 4.59 -1.99
N LYS A 48 -9.08 4.43 -2.74
CA LYS A 48 -10.41 4.86 -2.30
C LYS A 48 -10.93 3.97 -1.17
N GLU A 49 -10.93 2.66 -1.37
CA GLU A 49 -11.37 1.73 -0.33
C GLU A 49 -10.43 1.75 0.87
N PHE A 50 -9.13 1.87 0.62
CA PHE A 50 -8.12 1.75 1.67
C PHE A 50 -7.95 3.02 2.50
N CYS A 51 -8.01 4.20 1.89
CA CYS A 51 -7.71 5.45 2.57
C CYS A 51 -8.95 6.25 2.96
N TRP A 52 -10.13 6.00 2.37
CA TRP A 52 -11.33 6.79 2.67
C TRP A 52 -12.24 6.14 3.71
N HIS A 53 -12.98 7.00 4.37
CA HIS A 53 -14.18 6.66 5.10
C HIS A 53 -15.29 6.25 4.12
N GLU A 54 -16.19 5.36 4.53
CA GLU A 54 -17.16 4.71 3.63
C GLU A 54 -18.23 5.69 3.11
N THR A 55 -18.65 6.63 3.95
CA THR A 55 -19.76 7.55 3.67
C THR A 55 -19.33 9.01 3.59
N ASP A 56 -18.55 9.44 4.58
CA ASP A 56 -18.09 10.81 4.72
C ASP A 56 -16.84 11.11 3.90
N ARG A 57 -16.70 12.36 3.46
CA ARG A 57 -15.55 12.82 2.65
C ARG A 57 -14.34 13.08 3.56
N GLU A 58 -13.87 12.01 4.19
CA GLU A 58 -12.78 12.00 5.16
C GLU A 58 -11.87 10.79 4.94
N PHE A 59 -10.70 10.80 5.57
CA PHE A 59 -9.86 9.60 5.62
C PHE A 59 -10.48 8.55 6.55
N ALA A 60 -10.04 7.31 6.39
CA ALA A 60 -10.39 6.23 7.30
C ALA A 60 -10.04 6.57 8.76
N ASP A 61 -10.90 6.16 9.69
CA ASP A 61 -10.60 6.25 11.11
C ASP A 61 -9.31 5.47 11.45
N PRO A 62 -8.47 5.93 12.40
CA PRO A 62 -7.23 5.27 12.75
C PRO A 62 -7.37 3.77 13.09
N LEU A 63 -8.47 3.34 13.72
CA LEU A 63 -8.69 1.92 14.03
C LEU A 63 -8.95 1.13 12.74
N ALA A 64 -9.78 1.66 11.84
CA ALA A 64 -10.01 1.03 10.55
C ALA A 64 -8.73 0.96 9.71
N MET A 65 -7.88 2.00 9.73
CA MET A 65 -6.57 1.97 9.07
C MET A 65 -5.63 0.95 9.71
N ALA A 66 -5.61 0.84 11.04
CA ALA A 66 -4.82 -0.16 11.74
C ALA A 66 -5.24 -1.58 11.35
N ASP A 67 -6.54 -1.88 11.30
CA ASP A 67 -7.07 -3.17 10.88
C ASP A 67 -6.71 -3.48 9.40
N ARG A 68 -6.82 -2.47 8.53
CA ARG A 68 -6.46 -2.57 7.10
C ARG A 68 -4.98 -2.87 6.91
N LEU A 69 -4.09 -2.25 7.68
CA LEU A 69 -2.65 -2.50 7.63
C LEU A 69 -2.29 -3.87 8.21
N ALA A 70 -2.90 -4.25 9.34
CA ALA A 70 -2.67 -5.54 9.98
C ALA A 70 -3.01 -6.75 9.08
N ALA A 71 -3.89 -6.57 8.10
CA ALA A 71 -4.20 -7.60 7.11
C ALA A 71 -3.01 -7.97 6.19
N TYR A 72 -1.94 -7.18 6.17
CA TYR A 72 -0.77 -7.38 5.30
C TYR A 72 0.51 -7.84 6.03
N GLY A 73 0.53 -7.87 7.37
CA GLY A 73 1.70 -8.28 8.16
C GLY A 73 2.03 -7.31 9.28
#